data_AF-A0A357ZHK2-F1
#
_entry.id   AF-A0A357ZHK2-F1
#
_cell.length_a   1.000
_cell.length_b   1.000
_cell.length_c   1.000
_cell.angle_alpha   90.00
_cell.angle_beta   90.00
_cell.angle_gamma   90.00
#
_symmetry.space_group_name_H-M   'P 1'
#
loop_
_entity.id
_entity.type
_entity.pdbx_description
1 polymer ?
#
loop_
_entity_poly.entity_id
_entity_poly.type
_entity_poly.pdbx_seq_one_letter_code
_entity_poly.pdbx_strand_id
1 'polypeptide(L)'
;MYRGKKRASGPTWGCGYTAGTARIQYTGTSYARSVVGFFQPLLKERRDYSGIGEGNIFPVWTVRYGSHVDDPVEICLRHFFAPALFKSAVWLRWIQQGRIQLYIAYIVAAIVALLLVL
;
A
#
# COMPACT_ATOMS: atom_id res chain seq x y z
N MET A 1 6.06 -9.57 -50.77
CA MET A 1 7.44 -9.98 -50.40
C MET A 1 7.54 -11.01 -49.24
N TYR A 2 6.43 -11.62 -48.77
CA TYR A 2 6.46 -12.58 -47.63
C TYR A 2 5.72 -13.91 -47.87
N ARG A 3 5.47 -14.31 -49.12
CA ARG A 3 4.75 -15.54 -49.44
C ARG A 3 5.74 -16.73 -49.44
N GLY A 4 5.58 -17.67 -48.51
CA GLY A 4 6.40 -18.91 -48.42
C GLY A 4 7.50 -18.94 -47.34
N LYS A 5 7.70 -17.88 -46.55
CA LYS A 5 8.69 -17.93 -45.44
C LYS A 5 8.14 -18.69 -44.23
N LYS A 6 8.91 -19.64 -43.71
CA LYS A 6 8.64 -20.27 -42.40
C LYS A 6 8.68 -19.18 -41.32
N ARG A 7 7.56 -18.99 -40.61
CA ARG A 7 7.48 -18.06 -39.48
C ARG A 7 7.98 -18.80 -38.23
N ALA A 8 9.07 -18.30 -37.64
CA ALA A 8 9.49 -18.70 -36.31
C ALA A 8 8.87 -17.72 -35.30
N SER A 9 8.33 -18.25 -34.20
CA SER A 9 7.90 -17.45 -33.05
C SER A 9 8.96 -17.59 -31.96
N GLY A 10 9.35 -16.47 -31.36
CA GLY A 10 10.37 -16.41 -30.32
C GLY A 10 10.42 -14.99 -29.74
N PRO A 11 11.17 -14.80 -28.64
CA PRO A 11 11.37 -13.47 -28.08
C PRO A 11 11.99 -12.55 -29.14
N THR A 12 11.50 -11.31 -29.21
CA THR A 12 11.94 -10.31 -30.20
C THR A 12 13.36 -9.82 -29.93
N TRP A 13 13.76 -9.75 -28.65
CA TRP A 13 15.08 -9.32 -28.22
C TRP A 13 15.43 -9.91 -26.84
N GLY A 14 16.57 -10.59 -26.73
CA GLY A 14 17.04 -11.18 -25.46
C GLY A 14 18.40 -10.67 -24.99
N CYS A 15 19.06 -9.78 -25.74
CA CYS A 15 20.43 -9.30 -25.45
C CYS A 15 21.42 -10.44 -25.11
N GLY A 16 21.32 -11.58 -25.80
CA GLY A 16 22.14 -12.77 -25.55
C GLY A 16 21.58 -13.77 -24.52
N TYR A 17 20.48 -13.46 -23.85
CA TYR A 17 19.78 -14.38 -22.95
C TYR A 17 18.64 -15.12 -23.68
N THR A 18 18.74 -16.44 -23.75
CA THR A 18 17.82 -17.29 -24.53
C THR A 18 16.76 -18.01 -23.68
N ALA A 19 16.91 -18.02 -22.35
CA ALA A 19 16.01 -18.70 -21.41
C ALA A 19 14.98 -17.74 -20.76
N GLY A 20 14.43 -16.83 -21.56
CA GLY A 20 13.41 -15.86 -21.12
C GLY A 20 12.10 -16.53 -20.74
N THR A 21 11.55 -16.19 -19.58
CA THR A 21 10.20 -16.61 -19.17
C THR A 21 9.37 -15.37 -18.83
N ALA A 22 8.03 -15.50 -18.82
CA ALA A 22 7.14 -14.40 -18.41
C ALA A 22 7.42 -13.89 -16.98
N ARG A 23 8.10 -14.67 -16.14
CA ARG A 23 8.50 -14.27 -14.78
C ARG A 23 9.63 -13.22 -14.76
N ILE A 24 10.38 -13.06 -15.85
CA ILE A 24 11.50 -12.11 -15.98
C ILE A 24 11.01 -10.75 -16.50
N GLN A 25 9.70 -10.60 -16.70
CA GLN A 25 9.13 -9.34 -17.17
C GLN A 25 9.20 -8.25 -16.10
N TYR A 26 9.51 -7.02 -16.54
CA TYR A 26 9.39 -5.85 -15.68
C TYR A 26 7.95 -5.68 -15.18
N THR A 27 7.84 -5.53 -13.88
CA THR A 27 6.58 -5.28 -13.16
C THR A 27 6.27 -3.78 -13.12
N GLY A 28 5.03 -3.43 -12.75
CA GLY A 28 4.66 -2.03 -12.47
C GLY A 28 5.56 -1.37 -11.41
N THR A 29 6.00 -2.14 -10.41
CA THR A 29 6.98 -1.67 -9.41
C THR A 29 8.36 -1.36 -10.02
N SER A 30 8.80 -2.15 -11.00
CA SER A 30 10.06 -1.88 -11.70
C SER A 30 9.97 -0.62 -12.56
N TYR A 31 8.82 -0.41 -13.21
CA TYR A 31 8.55 0.78 -14.02
C TYR A 31 8.50 2.06 -13.16
N ALA A 32 7.81 2.01 -12.02
CA ALA A 32 7.66 3.15 -11.12
C ALA A 32 8.94 3.51 -10.34
N ARG A 33 10.00 2.69 -10.41
CA ARG A 33 11.21 2.81 -9.59
C ARG A 33 11.89 4.17 -9.70
N SER A 34 11.97 4.75 -10.90
CA SER A 34 12.58 6.07 -11.10
C SER A 34 11.79 7.18 -10.40
N VAL A 35 10.46 7.10 -10.47
CA VAL A 35 9.55 8.05 -9.83
C VAL A 35 9.64 7.91 -8.30
N VAL A 36 9.60 6.68 -7.79
CA VAL A 36 9.77 6.40 -6.35
C VAL A 36 11.13 6.90 -5.85
N GLY A 37 12.20 6.67 -6.61
CA GLY A 37 13.54 7.15 -6.26
C GLY A 37 13.65 8.67 -6.25
N PHE A 38 12.96 9.36 -7.15
CA PHE A 38 12.89 10.83 -7.14
C PHE A 38 12.22 11.36 -5.86
N PHE A 39 11.17 10.69 -5.38
CA PHE A 39 10.43 11.05 -4.17
C PHE A 39 10.93 10.36 -2.90
N GLN A 40 12.14 9.78 -2.89
CA GLN A 40 12.70 9.08 -1.73
C GLN A 40 12.72 9.89 -0.41
N PRO A 41 12.89 11.23 -0.40
CA PRO A 41 12.79 12.01 0.84
C PRO A 41 11.39 11.97 1.48
N LEU A 42 10.35 11.79 0.67
CA LEU A 42 8.95 11.73 1.10
C LEU A 42 8.46 10.29 1.29
N LEU A 43 8.95 9.37 0.45
CA LEU A 43 8.56 7.97 0.41
C LEU A 43 9.72 7.10 0.91
N LYS A 44 9.46 6.29 1.93
CA LYS A 44 10.48 5.38 2.44
C LYS A 44 10.43 4.07 1.65
N GLU A 45 11.35 3.93 0.68
CA GLU A 45 11.56 2.67 -0.03
C GLU A 45 12.41 1.71 0.82
N ARG A 46 11.87 0.51 1.09
CA ARG A 46 12.60 -0.63 1.64
C ARG A 46 12.86 -1.64 0.52
N ARG A 47 14.11 -2.10 0.43
CA ARG A 47 14.55 -3.10 -0.55
C ARG A 47 15.12 -4.31 0.17
N ASP A 48 14.57 -5.47 -0.14
CA ASP A 48 15.05 -6.75 0.35
C ASP A 48 15.75 -7.45 -0.82
N TYR A 49 17.09 -7.44 -0.79
CA TYR A 49 17.90 -8.07 -1.83
C TYR A 49 19.00 -8.90 -1.20
N SER A 50 19.04 -10.19 -1.54
CA SER A 50 19.99 -11.13 -0.98
C SER A 50 21.35 -11.16 -1.68
N GLY A 51 21.56 -10.36 -2.74
CA GLY A 51 22.79 -10.37 -3.53
C GLY A 51 22.91 -11.57 -4.48
N ILE A 52 23.81 -11.46 -5.46
CA ILE A 52 24.33 -12.61 -6.22
C ILE A 52 25.63 -12.99 -5.52
N GLY A 53 25.74 -14.24 -5.04
CA GLY A 53 26.91 -14.68 -4.28
C GLY A 53 28.20 -14.58 -5.09
N GLU A 54 29.33 -14.39 -4.40
CA GLU A 54 30.65 -14.21 -5.03
C GLU A 54 30.98 -15.33 -6.03
N GLY A 55 31.56 -14.95 -7.17
CA GLY A 55 31.91 -15.89 -8.25
C GLY A 55 30.77 -16.34 -9.16
N ASN A 56 29.52 -15.98 -8.87
CA ASN A 56 28.38 -16.30 -9.73
C ASN A 56 28.05 -15.14 -10.68
N ILE A 57 27.83 -15.47 -11.96
CA ILE A 57 27.40 -14.50 -12.98
C ILE A 57 25.86 -14.40 -13.02
N PHE A 58 25.19 -15.49 -12.65
CA PHE A 58 23.72 -15.58 -12.64
C PHE A 58 23.18 -15.79 -11.22
N PRO A 59 21.98 -15.27 -10.91
CA PRO A 59 21.34 -15.51 -9.63
C PRO A 59 21.06 -17.00 -9.47
N VAL A 60 21.43 -17.54 -8.31
CA VAL A 60 21.00 -18.88 -7.88
C VAL A 60 19.55 -18.82 -7.39
N TRP A 61 18.87 -19.96 -7.33
CA TRP A 61 17.45 -20.07 -6.96
C TRP A 61 17.08 -19.48 -5.59
N THR A 62 18.06 -19.28 -4.72
CA THR A 62 17.89 -18.67 -3.40
C THR A 62 17.88 -17.14 -3.44
N VAL A 63 18.30 -16.53 -4.55
CA VAL A 63 18.34 -15.07 -4.68
C VAL A 63 16.94 -14.50 -4.82
N ARG A 64 16.59 -13.54 -3.97
CA ARG A 64 15.29 -12.86 -3.99
C ARG A 64 15.49 -11.36 -4.02
N TYR A 65 14.59 -10.69 -4.74
CA TYR A 65 14.48 -9.23 -4.76
C TYR A 65 13.03 -8.84 -4.46
N GLY A 66 12.84 -8.00 -3.45
CA GLY A 66 11.59 -7.37 -3.09
C GLY A 66 11.77 -5.88 -2.88
N SER A 67 10.81 -5.08 -3.33
CA SER A 67 10.78 -3.64 -3.10
C SER A 67 9.42 -3.27 -2.52
N HIS A 68 9.44 -2.59 -1.38
CA HIS A 68 8.27 -2.13 -0.67
C HIS A 68 8.38 -0.62 -0.46
N VAL A 69 7.29 0.09 -0.71
CA VAL A 69 7.21 1.53 -0.42
C VAL A 69 6.28 1.67 0.77
N ASP A 70 6.84 2.17 1.87
CA ASP A 70 6.06 2.46 3.07
C ASP A 70 5.39 3.83 2.88
N ASP A 71 4.05 3.86 2.92
CA ASP A 71 3.29 5.11 2.93
C ASP A 71 3.20 5.64 4.38
N PRO A 72 3.89 6.74 4.71
CA PRO A 72 3.87 7.31 6.05
C PRO A 72 2.46 7.77 6.47
N VAL A 73 1.63 8.20 5.52
CA VAL A 73 0.25 8.61 5.78
C VAL A 73 -0.60 7.40 6.13
N GLU A 74 -0.49 6.32 5.36
CA GLU A 74 -1.20 5.06 5.66
C GLU A 74 -0.79 4.51 7.03
N ILE A 75 0.52 4.48 7.32
CA ILE A 75 1.04 4.01 8.61
C ILE A 75 0.49 4.86 9.74
N CYS A 76 0.53 6.19 9.61
CA CYS A 76 -0.02 7.10 10.62
C CYS A 76 -1.51 6.88 10.83
N LEU A 77 -2.28 6.77 9.75
CA LEU A 77 -3.72 6.58 9.80
C LEU A 77 -4.08 5.24 10.48
N ARG A 78 -3.36 4.17 10.14
CA ARG A 78 -3.61 2.83 10.69
C ARG A 78 -3.18 2.70 12.15
N HIS A 79 -2.03 3.26 12.53
CA HIS A 79 -1.46 3.06 13.86
C HIS A 79 -1.95 4.06 14.90
N PHE A 80 -2.32 5.29 14.49
CA PHE A 80 -2.74 6.34 15.41
C PHE A 80 -4.22 6.67 15.27
N PHE A 81 -4.66 7.04 14.06
CA PHE A 81 -6.03 7.56 13.88
C PHE A 81 -7.10 6.47 14.02
N ALA A 82 -6.94 5.34 13.35
CA ALA A 82 -7.91 4.25 13.40
C ALA A 82 -8.16 3.77 14.86
N PRO A 83 -7.16 3.41 15.68
CA PRO A 83 -7.43 2.98 17.04
C PRO A 83 -7.96 4.10 17.93
N ALA A 84 -7.55 5.36 17.73
CA ALA A 84 -8.12 6.49 18.45
C ALA A 84 -9.60 6.69 18.14
N LEU A 85 -9.98 6.60 16.87
CA LEU A 85 -11.36 6.69 16.41
C LEU A 85 -12.22 5.52 16.90
N PHE A 86 -11.69 4.29 16.87
CA PHE A 86 -12.41 3.15 17.42
C PHE A 86 -12.60 3.27 18.93
N LYS A 87 -11.58 3.72 19.67
CA LYS A 87 -11.70 3.97 21.12
C LYS A 87 -12.72 5.05 21.43
N SER A 88 -12.72 6.16 20.70
CA SER A 88 -13.71 7.23 20.89
C SER A 88 -15.12 6.75 20.55
N ALA A 89 -15.29 6.01 19.45
CA ALA A 89 -16.58 5.43 19.07
C ALA A 89 -17.10 4.44 20.13
N VAL A 90 -16.23 3.59 20.69
CA VAL A 90 -16.58 2.68 21.79
C VAL A 90 -16.95 3.44 23.06
N TRP A 91 -16.25 4.53 23.37
CA TRP A 91 -16.59 5.38 24.51
C TRP A 91 -17.93 6.09 24.31
N LEU A 92 -18.19 6.60 23.11
CA LEU A 92 -19.47 7.21 22.69
C LEU A 92 -20.64 6.22 22.64
N ARG A 93 -20.41 4.90 22.70
CA ARG A 93 -21.51 3.92 22.80
C ARG A 93 -22.37 4.11 24.04
N TRP A 94 -21.85 4.72 25.11
CA TRP A 94 -22.66 5.01 26.29
C TRP A 94 -23.83 5.97 25.99
N ILE A 95 -23.64 6.90 25.05
CA ILE A 95 -24.70 7.81 24.58
C ILE A 95 -25.71 7.08 23.68
N GLN A 96 -25.27 6.05 22.95
CA GLN A 96 -26.14 5.21 22.11
C GLN A 96 -26.85 4.08 22.88
N GLN A 97 -26.94 4.15 24.21
CA GLN A 97 -27.79 3.22 24.96
C GLN A 97 -29.25 3.48 24.57
N GLY A 98 -29.99 2.45 24.15
CA GLY A 98 -31.39 2.51 23.70
C GLY A 98 -32.42 2.94 24.75
N ARG A 99 -32.02 3.70 25.76
CA ARG A 99 -32.84 4.23 26.84
C ARG A 99 -33.36 5.62 26.46
N ILE A 100 -34.54 5.65 25.85
CA ILE A 100 -35.27 6.86 25.43
C ILE A 100 -35.33 7.94 26.54
N GLN A 101 -35.38 7.55 27.81
CA GLN A 101 -35.41 8.48 28.95
C GLN A 101 -34.19 9.42 29.00
N LEU A 102 -32.99 8.93 28.65
CA LEU A 102 -31.79 9.77 28.58
C LEU A 102 -31.90 10.78 27.42
N TYR A 103 -32.56 10.38 26.33
CA TYR A 103 -32.79 11.24 25.16
C TYR A 103 -33.62 12.47 25.50
N ILE A 104 -34.73 12.23 26.19
CA ILE A 104 -35.64 13.29 26.62
C ILE A 104 -34.94 14.23 27.62
N ALA A 105 -34.16 13.68 28.56
CA ALA A 105 -33.48 14.48 29.58
C ALA A 105 -32.47 15.48 29.00
N TYR A 106 -31.62 15.07 28.04
CA TYR A 106 -30.64 16.00 27.46
C TYR A 106 -31.29 17.05 26.55
N ILE A 107 -32.42 16.74 25.89
CA ILE A 107 -33.18 17.71 25.09
C ILE A 107 -33.73 18.81 26.00
N VAL A 108 -34.38 18.42 27.10
CA VAL A 108 -34.90 19.37 28.08
C VAL A 108 -33.78 20.22 28.67
N ALA A 109 -32.65 19.61 29.05
CA ALA A 109 -31.49 20.32 29.58
C ALA A 109 -30.92 21.34 28.57
N ALA A 110 -30.82 20.97 27.29
CA ALA A 110 -30.35 21.86 26.23
C ALA A 110 -31.29 23.06 26.03
N ILE A 111 -32.61 22.83 26.07
CA ILE A 111 -33.62 23.90 25.98
C ILE A 111 -33.52 24.87 27.17
N VAL A 112 -33.39 24.35 28.39
CA VAL A 112 -33.22 25.18 29.60
C VAL A 112 -31.93 25.98 29.53
N ALA A 113 -30.82 25.37 29.12
CA ALA A 113 -29.55 26.07 28.95
C ALA A 113 -29.64 27.19 27.90
N LEU A 114 -30.29 26.92 26.76
CA LEU A 114 -30.52 27.93 25.72
C LEU A 114 -31.36 29.10 26.25
N LEU A 115 -32.42 28.82 27.01
CA LEU A 115 -33.27 29.84 27.63
C LEU A 115 -32.57 30.66 28.72
N LEU A 116 -31.54 30.12 29.37
CA LEU A 116 -30.74 30.85 30.36
C LEU A 116 -29.61 31.67 29.73
N VAL A 117 -29.13 31.27 28.54
CA VAL A 117 -28.10 31.96 27.78
C VAL A 117 -28.68 33.08 26.91
N LEU A 118 -29.93 32.90 26.44
CA LEU A 118 -30.73 33.91 25.75
C LEU A 118 -31.23 34.98 26.74
#